data_AF-A0A933VLY1-F1
#
_entry.id   AF-A0A933VLY1-F1
#
_cell.length_a   1.000
_cell.length_b   1.000
_cell.length_c   1.000
_cell.angle_alpha   90.00
_cell.angle_beta   90.00
_cell.angle_gamma   90.00
#
_symmetry.space_group_name_H-M   'P 1'
#
loop_
_entity.id
_entity.type
_entity.pdbx_description
1 polymer ?
#
loop_
_entity_poly.entity_id
_entity_poly.type
_entity_poly.pdbx_seq_one_letter_code
_entity_poly.pdbx_strand_id
1 'polypeptide(L)'
;MALLAAVLVLSAVALLGCGKDEPPLPLACRDADAAAFERALRGAPRAVALEDGTAISECLRRVRNDAQLQNLGLVLSRVADRLAVRARDADDPAAAAQLGFLVGAARRGAERSNGISSELARRLERAGLKLDGTRAALADALQTGLEAGQARG
;
A
#
# COMPACT_ATOMS: atom_id res chain seq x y z
N MET A 1 36.61 -46.63 -36.55
CA MET A 1 37.46 -45.56 -35.97
C MET A 1 37.76 -44.60 -37.11
N ALA A 2 37.44 -43.31 -37.14
CA ALA A 2 37.16 -42.34 -36.09
C ALA A 2 36.24 -41.25 -36.70
N LEU A 3 35.18 -40.85 -35.97
CA LEU A 3 35.02 -39.52 -35.34
C LEU A 3 35.07 -38.33 -36.33
N LEU A 4 34.18 -37.35 -36.33
CA LEU A 4 32.87 -37.13 -35.74
C LEU A 4 32.44 -35.80 -36.39
N ALA A 5 31.33 -35.79 -37.12
CA ALA A 5 30.75 -34.56 -37.65
C ALA A 5 30.20 -33.74 -36.48
N ALA A 6 30.79 -32.59 -36.19
CA ALA A 6 30.30 -31.66 -35.18
C ALA A 6 30.01 -30.32 -35.83
N VAL A 7 28.76 -30.18 -36.29
CA VAL A 7 28.16 -28.94 -36.77
C VAL A 7 28.11 -27.94 -35.61
N LEU A 8 28.89 -26.87 -35.69
CA LEU A 8 28.79 -25.71 -34.80
C LEU A 8 27.51 -24.92 -35.15
N VAL A 9 26.39 -25.26 -34.50
CA VAL A 9 25.20 -24.39 -34.48
C VAL A 9 25.37 -23.38 -33.37
N LEU A 10 25.89 -22.20 -33.73
CA LEU A 10 25.99 -21.02 -32.86
C LEU A 10 24.58 -20.49 -32.58
N SER A 11 23.95 -20.99 -31.52
CA SER A 11 22.63 -20.54 -31.08
C SER A 11 22.78 -19.25 -30.28
N ALA A 12 22.82 -18.11 -30.96
CA ALA A 12 22.72 -16.80 -30.34
C ALA A 12 21.29 -16.61 -29.81
N VAL A 13 21.03 -17.11 -28.60
CA VAL A 13 19.82 -16.79 -27.85
C VAL A 13 19.93 -15.32 -27.47
N ALA A 14 19.27 -14.46 -28.24
CA ALA A 14 19.04 -13.08 -27.85
C ALA A 14 18.24 -13.10 -26.55
N LEU A 15 18.91 -12.78 -25.44
CA LEU A 15 18.28 -12.38 -24.19
C LEU A 15 17.49 -11.09 -24.47
N LEU A 16 16.26 -11.24 -24.97
CA LEU A 16 15.23 -10.22 -24.80
C LEU A 16 14.98 -10.17 -23.30
N GLY A 17 15.78 -9.36 -22.60
CA GLY A 17 15.58 -9.04 -21.21
C GLY A 17 14.19 -8.42 -21.07
N CYS A 18 13.23 -9.23 -20.63
CA CYS A 18 11.89 -8.80 -20.25
C CYS A 18 11.94 -7.97 -18.96
N GLY A 19 12.72 -6.89 -18.96
CA GLY A 19 12.63 -5.82 -17.98
C GLY A 19 11.59 -4.85 -18.49
N LYS A 20 10.33 -5.04 -18.09
CA LYS A 20 9.31 -4.01 -18.26
C LYS A 20 9.69 -2.91 -17.28
N ASP A 21 10.05 -1.73 -17.80
CA ASP A 21 10.34 -0.55 -16.98
C ASP A 21 9.08 -0.21 -16.16
N GLU A 22 9.04 -0.66 -14.91
CA GLU A 22 7.95 -0.28 -14.02
C GLU A 22 8.12 1.18 -13.59
N PRO A 23 7.03 1.98 -13.59
CA PRO A 23 7.10 3.37 -13.17
C PRO A 23 7.69 3.52 -11.76
N PRO A 24 8.49 4.59 -11.52
CA PRO A 24 9.09 4.85 -10.22
C PRO A 24 8.03 5.26 -9.19
N LEU A 25 8.41 5.16 -7.92
CA LEU A 25 7.62 5.69 -6.80
C LEU A 25 7.38 7.20 -7.00
N PRO A 26 6.11 7.68 -7.02
CA PRO A 26 5.78 9.09 -7.18
C PRO A 26 6.41 9.95 -6.09
N LEU A 27 6.77 11.20 -6.43
CA LEU A 27 7.38 12.13 -5.47
C LEU A 27 6.45 12.41 -4.29
N ALA A 28 5.14 12.56 -4.53
CA ALA A 28 4.19 12.73 -3.44
C ALA A 28 4.23 11.58 -2.43
N CYS A 29 4.46 10.33 -2.87
CA CYS A 29 4.59 9.20 -1.94
C CYS A 29 5.89 9.21 -1.14
N ARG A 30 6.95 9.81 -1.70
CA ARG A 30 8.29 9.88 -1.08
C ARG A 30 8.39 11.03 -0.09
N ASP A 31 7.83 12.18 -0.46
CA ASP A 31 8.02 13.45 0.23
C ASP A 31 6.86 13.75 1.20
N ALA A 32 5.72 13.07 1.06
CA ALA A 32 4.61 13.20 2.01
C ALA A 32 5.00 12.70 3.40
N ASP A 33 4.79 13.56 4.38
CA ASP A 33 4.89 13.22 5.79
C ASP A 33 3.57 12.64 6.32
N ALA A 34 3.56 12.23 7.59
CA ALA A 34 2.36 11.69 8.23
C ALA A 34 1.18 12.69 8.19
N ALA A 35 1.45 14.00 8.30
CA ALA A 35 0.42 15.01 8.27
C ALA A 35 -0.25 15.10 6.89
N ALA A 36 0.51 15.01 5.79
CA ALA A 36 -0.04 14.97 4.44
C ALA A 36 -0.97 13.76 4.23
N PHE A 37 -0.56 12.57 4.66
CA PHE A 37 -1.43 11.38 4.60
C PHE A 37 -2.68 11.51 5.47
N GLU A 38 -2.55 12.01 6.71
CA GLU A 38 -3.70 12.26 7.58
C GLU A 38 -4.67 13.29 6.96
N ARG A 39 -4.15 14.36 6.36
CA ARG A 39 -4.97 15.37 5.68
C ARG A 39 -5.74 14.77 4.50
N ALA A 40 -5.09 13.96 3.68
CA ALA A 40 -5.71 13.26 2.57
C ALA A 40 -6.81 12.29 3.05
N LEU A 41 -6.51 11.49 4.08
CA LEU A 41 -7.43 10.50 4.62
C LEU A 41 -8.73 11.10 5.14
N ARG A 42 -8.78 12.37 5.53
CA ARG A 42 -10.04 13.06 5.88
C ARG A 42 -11.10 13.03 4.77
N GLY A 43 -10.72 12.75 3.52
CA GLY A 43 -11.65 12.52 2.43
C GLY A 43 -12.41 11.18 2.50
N ALA A 44 -11.94 10.23 3.31
CA ALA A 44 -12.56 8.92 3.47
C ALA A 44 -14.02 9.04 3.97
N PRO A 45 -14.93 8.17 3.50
CA PRO A 45 -14.67 7.01 2.66
C PRO A 45 -14.59 7.32 1.16
N ARG A 46 -14.71 8.58 0.70
CA ARG A 46 -14.58 8.92 -0.73
C ARG A 46 -13.16 8.66 -1.24
N ALA A 47 -12.94 8.84 -2.54
CA ALA A 47 -11.61 8.70 -3.12
C ALA A 47 -10.62 9.62 -2.38
N VAL A 48 -9.51 9.04 -1.92
CA VAL A 48 -8.43 9.74 -1.23
C VAL A 48 -7.22 9.74 -2.14
N ALA A 49 -6.63 10.90 -2.32
CA ALA A 49 -5.40 11.10 -3.05
C ALA A 49 -4.53 12.13 -2.31
N LEU A 50 -3.22 12.03 -2.52
CA LEU A 50 -2.27 13.08 -2.14
C LEU A 50 -2.49 14.34 -2.98
N GLU A 51 -1.77 15.42 -2.65
CA GLU A 51 -1.96 16.74 -3.27
C GLU A 51 -1.79 16.73 -4.80
N ASP A 52 -0.95 15.84 -5.33
CA ASP A 52 -0.72 15.66 -6.77
C ASP A 52 -1.74 14.73 -7.46
N GLY A 53 -2.74 14.24 -6.74
CA GLY A 53 -3.72 13.27 -7.23
C GLY A 53 -3.28 11.81 -7.11
N THR A 54 -2.11 11.51 -6.55
CA THR A 54 -1.64 10.14 -6.36
C THR A 54 -2.47 9.41 -5.29
N ALA A 55 -3.08 8.28 -5.66
CA ALA A 55 -3.80 7.41 -4.74
C ALA A 55 -2.84 6.71 -3.74
N ILE A 56 -3.30 6.41 -2.53
CA ILE A 56 -2.45 5.77 -1.51
C ILE A 56 -2.00 4.38 -1.96
N SER A 57 -2.88 3.58 -2.56
CA SER A 57 -2.55 2.24 -3.07
C SER A 57 -1.49 2.29 -4.18
N GLU A 58 -1.41 3.41 -4.92
CA GLU A 58 -0.40 3.62 -5.94
C GLU A 58 0.99 3.78 -5.33
N CYS A 59 1.09 4.45 -4.19
CA CYS A 59 2.34 4.51 -3.42
C CYS A 59 2.83 3.12 -3.06
N LEU A 60 1.95 2.25 -2.56
CA LEU A 60 2.32 0.90 -2.12
C LEU A 60 2.60 -0.03 -3.30
N ARG A 61 1.88 0.12 -4.41
CA ARG A 61 2.13 -0.61 -5.65
C ARG A 61 3.48 -0.27 -6.26
N ARG A 62 3.94 0.98 -6.12
CA ARG A 62 5.15 1.51 -6.76
C ARG A 62 6.41 1.46 -5.89
N VAL A 63 6.36 0.86 -4.71
CA VAL A 63 7.56 0.51 -3.94
C VAL A 63 8.39 -0.52 -4.71
N ARG A 64 9.70 -0.31 -4.78
CA ARG A 64 10.66 -1.16 -5.54
C ARG A 64 11.80 -1.72 -4.71
N ASN A 65 12.09 -1.12 -3.56
CA ASN A 65 13.21 -1.53 -2.71
C ASN A 65 12.90 -1.31 -1.23
N ASP A 66 13.75 -1.90 -0.40
CA ASP A 66 13.59 -1.89 1.06
C ASP A 66 13.67 -0.48 1.65
N ALA A 67 14.50 0.41 1.09
CA ALA A 67 14.61 1.78 1.58
C ALA A 67 13.29 2.56 1.39
N GLN A 68 12.66 2.42 0.23
CA GLN A 68 11.32 2.99 -0.03
C GLN A 68 10.27 2.37 0.89
N LEU A 69 10.30 1.04 1.06
CA LEU A 69 9.37 0.33 1.93
C LEU A 69 9.50 0.77 3.39
N GLN A 70 10.73 0.93 3.89
CA GLN A 70 11.01 1.38 5.25
C GLN A 70 10.51 2.81 5.47
N ASN A 71 10.83 3.74 4.56
CA ASN A 71 10.43 5.13 4.69
C ASN A 71 8.91 5.29 4.65
N LEU A 72 8.26 4.77 3.61
CA LEU A 72 6.81 4.84 3.46
C LEU A 72 6.11 4.07 4.57
N GLY A 73 6.60 2.89 4.90
CA GLY A 73 6.02 2.03 5.93
C GLY A 73 6.05 2.66 7.31
N LEU A 74 7.13 3.36 7.66
CA LEU A 74 7.24 4.10 8.92
C LEU A 74 6.23 5.26 8.98
N VAL A 75 6.06 6.01 7.89
CA VAL A 75 5.06 7.09 7.83
C VAL A 75 3.64 6.54 7.97
N LEU A 76 3.27 5.54 7.16
CA LEU A 76 1.90 4.99 7.18
C LEU A 76 1.57 4.25 8.47
N SER A 77 2.54 3.56 9.08
CA SER A 77 2.32 2.90 10.37
C SER A 77 1.99 3.92 11.47
N ARG A 78 2.68 5.07 11.49
CA ARG A 78 2.38 6.16 12.44
C ARG A 78 0.98 6.73 12.22
N VAL A 79 0.58 6.92 10.96
CA VAL A 79 -0.76 7.40 10.62
C VAL A 79 -1.82 6.41 11.10
N ALA A 80 -1.64 5.11 10.80
CA ALA A 80 -2.56 4.06 11.22
C ALA A 80 -2.68 3.97 12.75
N ASP A 81 -1.56 4.04 13.47
CA ASP A 81 -1.56 4.03 14.94
C ASP A 81 -2.29 5.23 15.53
N ARG A 82 -2.08 6.43 14.99
CA ARG A 82 -2.80 7.65 15.44
C ARG A 82 -4.30 7.57 15.18
N LEU A 83 -4.70 7.05 14.02
CA LEU A 83 -6.11 6.86 13.68
C LEU A 83 -6.77 5.82 14.58
N ALA A 84 -6.09 4.70 14.86
CA ALA A 84 -6.58 3.68 15.78
C ALA A 84 -6.77 4.23 17.21
N VAL A 85 -5.79 4.98 17.71
CA VAL A 85 -5.88 5.64 19.03
C VAL A 85 -7.03 6.64 19.05
N ARG A 86 -7.14 7.51 18.03
CA ARG A 86 -8.22 8.51 17.95
C ARG A 86 -9.59 7.83 17.90
N ALA A 87 -9.76 6.83 17.05
CA ALA A 87 -11.02 6.11 16.91
C ALA A 87 -11.45 5.48 18.24
N ARG A 88 -10.54 4.83 18.96
CA ARG A 88 -10.84 4.16 20.21
C ARG A 88 -11.02 5.11 21.38
N ASP A 89 -10.08 6.01 21.60
CA ASP A 89 -10.01 6.83 22.82
C ASP A 89 -10.95 8.05 22.75
N ALA A 90 -11.18 8.59 21.55
CA ALA A 90 -12.13 9.69 21.32
C ALA A 90 -13.48 9.21 20.78
N ASP A 91 -13.65 7.89 20.64
CA ASP A 91 -14.89 7.28 20.17
C ASP A 91 -15.34 7.80 18.78
N ASP A 92 -14.36 8.02 17.89
CA ASP A 92 -14.48 8.75 16.62
C ASP A 92 -14.68 7.81 15.40
N PRO A 93 -15.90 7.71 14.84
CA PRO A 93 -16.17 6.87 13.69
C PRO A 93 -15.48 7.37 12.41
N ALA A 94 -15.20 8.68 12.29
CA ALA A 94 -14.49 9.20 11.12
C ALA A 94 -13.04 8.71 11.12
N ALA A 95 -12.38 8.69 12.29
CA ALA A 95 -11.05 8.10 12.43
C ALA A 95 -11.04 6.60 12.13
N ALA A 96 -12.08 5.86 12.52
CA ALA A 96 -12.23 4.45 12.19
C ALA A 96 -12.36 4.23 10.66
N ALA A 97 -13.20 5.04 9.98
CA ALA A 97 -13.33 4.98 8.52
C ALA A 97 -12.03 5.35 7.78
N GLN A 98 -11.29 6.33 8.30
CA GLN A 98 -9.98 6.72 7.77
C GLN A 98 -8.95 5.57 7.90
N LEU A 99 -8.91 4.92 9.07
CA LEU A 99 -8.05 3.76 9.29
C LEU A 99 -8.42 2.62 8.35
N GLY A 100 -9.71 2.33 8.22
CA GLY A 100 -10.23 1.32 7.31
C GLY A 100 -9.80 1.59 5.88
N PHE A 101 -9.98 2.83 5.42
CA PHE A 101 -9.56 3.24 4.08
C PHE A 101 -8.06 3.01 3.84
N LEU A 102 -7.21 3.39 4.81
CA LEU A 102 -5.78 3.16 4.71
C LEU A 102 -5.44 1.66 4.60
N VAL A 103 -6.08 0.81 5.39
CA VAL A 103 -5.91 -0.66 5.34
C VAL A 103 -6.36 -1.22 3.99
N GLY A 104 -7.53 -0.83 3.49
CA GLY A 104 -8.04 -1.25 2.19
C GLY A 104 -7.14 -0.83 1.03
N ALA A 105 -6.69 0.43 1.03
CA ALA A 105 -5.76 0.95 0.03
C ALA A 105 -4.42 0.18 0.05
N ALA A 106 -3.96 -0.19 1.25
CA ALA A 106 -2.74 -0.96 1.40
C ALA A 106 -2.85 -2.38 0.85
N ARG A 107 -3.97 -3.06 1.09
CA ARG A 107 -4.27 -4.37 0.48
C ARG A 107 -4.22 -4.28 -1.05
N ARG A 108 -4.97 -3.32 -1.61
CA ARG A 108 -5.03 -3.08 -3.06
C ARG A 108 -3.65 -2.82 -3.67
N GLY A 109 -2.82 -2.03 -3.00
CA GLY A 109 -1.46 -1.72 -3.45
C GLY A 109 -0.53 -2.94 -3.38
N ALA A 110 -0.58 -3.70 -2.28
CA ALA A 110 0.26 -4.87 -2.05
C ALA A 110 -0.04 -6.04 -2.99
N GLU A 111 -1.30 -6.29 -3.33
CA GLU A 111 -1.72 -7.30 -4.32
C GLU A 111 -1.03 -7.07 -5.68
N ARG A 112 -0.69 -5.82 -6.00
CA ARG A 112 -0.08 -5.41 -7.27
C ARG A 112 1.40 -5.07 -7.16
N SER A 113 2.04 -5.31 -6.00
CA SER A 113 3.45 -4.97 -5.75
C SER A 113 4.39 -6.18 -5.84
N ASN A 114 3.99 -7.30 -6.44
CA ASN A 114 4.75 -8.57 -6.44
C ASN A 114 5.19 -9.02 -5.03
N GLY A 115 4.39 -8.75 -4.00
CA GLY A 115 4.66 -9.16 -2.62
C GLY A 115 5.53 -8.20 -1.79
N ILE A 116 6.21 -7.22 -2.41
CA ILE A 116 7.10 -6.26 -1.70
C ILE A 116 6.38 -5.54 -0.55
N SER A 117 5.16 -5.04 -0.80
CA SER A 117 4.39 -4.28 0.18
C SER A 117 3.48 -5.14 1.06
N SER A 118 3.56 -6.48 0.96
CA SER A 118 2.66 -7.39 1.68
C SER A 118 2.81 -7.32 3.20
N GLU A 119 4.05 -7.21 3.71
CA GLU A 119 4.28 -7.08 5.14
C GLU A 119 3.82 -5.72 5.68
N LEU A 120 3.96 -4.66 4.88
CA LEU A 120 3.41 -3.36 5.26
C LEU A 120 1.88 -3.40 5.33
N ALA A 121 1.21 -4.03 4.36
CA ALA A 121 -0.25 -4.20 4.42
C ALA A 121 -0.67 -4.94 5.70
N ARG A 122 -0.02 -6.06 6.03
CA ARG A 122 -0.29 -6.80 7.29
C ARG A 122 -0.04 -5.97 8.54
N ARG A 123 0.96 -5.10 8.55
CA ARG A 123 1.21 -4.16 9.68
C ARG A 123 0.06 -3.19 9.86
N LEU A 124 -0.44 -2.63 8.77
CA LEU A 124 -1.56 -1.68 8.81
C LEU A 124 -2.86 -2.38 9.22
N GLU A 125 -3.09 -3.61 8.77
CA GLU A 125 -4.22 -4.44 9.22
C GLU A 125 -4.21 -4.64 10.74
N ARG A 126 -3.04 -4.91 11.33
CA ARG A 126 -2.90 -5.02 12.80
C ARG A 126 -3.32 -3.75 13.54
N ALA A 127 -3.23 -2.57 12.93
CA ALA A 127 -3.77 -1.35 13.53
C ALA A 127 -5.31 -1.34 13.50
N GLY A 128 -5.93 -1.85 12.44
CA GLY A 128 -7.39 -2.04 12.36
C GLY A 128 -7.94 -2.96 13.44
N LEU A 129 -7.24 -4.07 13.72
CA LEU A 129 -7.62 -5.03 14.78
C LEU A 129 -7.66 -4.40 16.19
N LYS A 130 -7.03 -3.24 16.39
CA LYS A 130 -7.12 -2.51 17.68
C LYS A 130 -8.54 -1.99 17.96
N LEU A 131 -9.42 -2.00 16.97
CA LEU A 131 -10.83 -1.65 17.10
C LEU A 131 -11.74 -2.88 17.29
N ASP A 132 -11.20 -4.09 17.35
CA ASP A 132 -11.99 -5.28 17.64
C ASP A 132 -12.64 -5.18 19.04
N GLY A 133 -13.91 -5.56 19.13
CA GLY A 133 -14.68 -5.46 20.38
C GLY A 133 -15.07 -4.04 20.79
N THR A 134 -14.81 -3.03 19.95
CA THR A 134 -15.35 -1.67 20.16
C THR A 134 -16.84 -1.61 19.79
N ARG A 135 -17.46 -0.44 19.97
CA ARG A 135 -18.88 -0.23 19.63
C ARG A 135 -19.13 -0.53 18.14
N ALA A 136 -20.30 -1.07 17.84
CA ALA A 136 -20.71 -1.42 16.47
C ALA A 136 -20.50 -0.26 15.46
N ALA A 137 -20.78 0.98 15.85
CA ALA A 137 -20.57 2.15 15.00
C ALA A 137 -19.11 2.34 14.54
N LEU A 138 -18.13 2.02 15.38
CA LEU A 138 -16.71 2.10 14.99
C LEU A 138 -16.31 0.95 14.07
N ALA A 139 -16.82 -0.25 14.34
CA ALA A 139 -16.60 -1.42 13.48
C ALA A 139 -17.21 -1.22 12.08
N ASP A 140 -18.44 -0.72 12.00
CA ASP A 140 -19.13 -0.42 10.74
C ASP A 140 -18.39 0.66 9.94
N ALA A 141 -17.91 1.70 10.61
CA ALA A 141 -17.13 2.75 9.98
C ALA A 141 -15.78 2.23 9.46
N LEU A 142 -15.06 1.42 10.25
CA LEU A 142 -13.83 0.75 9.84
C LEU A 142 -14.07 -0.11 8.58
N GLN A 143 -15.13 -0.91 8.58
CA GLN A 143 -15.48 -1.78 7.45
C GLN A 143 -15.83 -0.98 6.19
N THR A 144 -16.64 0.08 6.33
CA THR A 144 -16.96 1.01 5.24
C THR A 144 -15.71 1.64 4.63
N GLY A 145 -14.78 2.05 5.50
CA GLY A 145 -13.47 2.54 5.10
C GLY A 145 -12.68 1.50 4.32
N LEU A 146 -12.58 0.28 4.84
CA LEU A 146 -11.84 -0.83 4.25
C LEU A 146 -12.30 -1.15 2.84
N GLU A 147 -13.61 -1.30 2.64
CA GLU A 147 -14.20 -1.58 1.33
C GLU A 147 -13.92 -0.44 0.33
N ALA A 148 -14.07 0.81 0.79
CA ALA A 148 -13.75 1.97 -0.03
C ALA A 148 -12.26 2.04 -0.39
N GLY A 149 -11.36 1.81 0.56
CA GLY A 149 -9.92 1.78 0.31
C GLY A 149 -9.53 0.69 -0.69
N GLN A 150 -10.14 -0.49 -0.58
CA GLN A 150 -9.86 -1.58 -1.50
C GLN A 150 -10.39 -1.30 -2.93
N ALA A 151 -11.53 -0.61 -3.05
CA ALA A 151 -12.11 -0.26 -4.34
C ALA A 151 -11.38 0.90 -5.05
N ARG A 152 -11.12 1.98 -4.31
CA ARG A 152 -10.71 3.29 -4.88
C ARG A 152 -9.54 3.97 -4.17
N GLY A 153 -8.93 3.32 -3.19
CA GLY A 153 -7.74 3.81 -2.51
C GLY A 153 -6.50 3.73 -3.34
#